data_AF-A0A835MKY8-F1
#
_entry.id   AF-A0A835MKY8-F1
#
_cell.length_a   1.000
_cell.length_b   1.000
_cell.length_c   1.000
_cell.angle_alpha   90.00
_cell.angle_beta   90.00
_cell.angle_gamma   90.00
#
_symmetry.space_group_name_H-M   'P 1'
#
loop_
_entity.id
_entity.type
_entity.pdbx_description
1 polymer ?
#
loop_
_entity_poly.entity_id
_entity_poly.type
_entity_poly.pdbx_seq_one_letter_code
_entity_poly.pdbx_strand_id
1 'polypeptide(L)'
;MQTANEDSFQEFVLTLPTGKDWDDAPLFLHNDTWYPAYCIRGVVSFQQNFRAQDTDIILTSSPKSGTTWLKALTFSVVNRDRCSLKESPLITTPLHELVPFLENDLYLKSQNPNLDFPPPRILSCHTHYTSLPQSIRDSNCKIVYICRNPLDQVVSYFHFIRSRASGSTRPLLSTEECFENMCRGVQSHGPFWNSMLSY
;
A
#
# COMPACT_ATOMS: atom_id res chain seq x y z
N MET A 1 26.02 14.46 2.92
CA MET A 1 25.14 13.58 3.73
C MET A 1 24.04 12.93 2.91
N GLN A 2 23.41 13.63 1.96
CA GLN A 2 22.34 13.05 1.12
C GLN A 2 22.84 11.97 0.14
N THR A 3 24.03 12.16 -0.44
CA THR A 3 24.66 11.20 -1.37
C THR A 3 25.03 9.87 -0.72
N ALA A 4 25.66 9.90 0.46
CA ALA A 4 26.01 8.68 1.21
C ALA A 4 24.79 7.84 1.64
N ASN A 5 23.62 8.47 1.81
CA ASN A 5 22.37 7.78 2.13
C ASN A 5 21.73 7.15 0.87
N GLU A 6 21.97 7.74 -0.31
CA GLU A 6 21.51 7.17 -1.59
C GLU A 6 22.38 5.99 -2.02
N ASP A 7 23.69 6.09 -1.86
CA ASP A 7 24.62 4.98 -2.16
C ASP A 7 24.32 3.76 -1.28
N SER A 8 24.13 3.97 0.03
CA SER A 8 23.75 2.93 0.98
C SER A 8 22.40 2.28 0.65
N PHE A 9 21.40 3.07 0.25
CA PHE A 9 20.10 2.54 -0.16
C PHE A 9 20.20 1.73 -1.46
N GLN A 10 21.03 2.16 -2.40
CA GLN A 10 21.23 1.46 -3.65
C GLN A 10 21.96 0.13 -3.44
N GLU A 11 22.97 0.08 -2.58
CA GLU A 11 23.61 -1.15 -2.13
C GLU A 11 22.60 -2.10 -1.48
N PHE A 12 21.73 -1.59 -0.59
CA PHE A 12 20.67 -2.37 0.02
C PHE A 12 19.73 -3.00 -1.02
N VAL A 13 19.24 -2.21 -1.99
CA VAL A 13 18.32 -2.72 -3.03
C VAL A 13 18.98 -3.80 -3.88
N LEU A 14 20.29 -3.72 -4.16
CA LEU A 14 21.02 -4.75 -4.90
C LEU A 14 21.10 -6.11 -4.17
N THR A 15 20.88 -6.14 -2.85
CA THR A 15 20.84 -7.39 -2.07
C THR A 15 19.48 -8.09 -2.12
N LEU A 16 18.42 -7.40 -2.55
CA LEU A 16 17.06 -7.94 -2.49
C LEU A 16 16.80 -8.92 -3.64
N PRO A 17 16.16 -10.07 -3.39
CA PRO A 17 15.69 -10.94 -4.47
C PRO A 17 14.74 -10.18 -5.41
N THR A 18 14.85 -10.45 -6.70
CA THR A 18 14.07 -9.77 -7.75
C THR A 18 13.00 -10.68 -8.33
N GLY A 19 11.91 -10.07 -8.76
CA GLY A 19 10.79 -10.73 -9.41
C GLY A 19 10.15 -9.81 -10.45
N LYS A 20 9.10 -10.28 -11.09
CA LYS A 20 8.35 -9.53 -12.11
C LYS A 20 6.87 -9.58 -11.79
N ASP A 21 6.23 -8.42 -11.88
CA ASP A 21 4.79 -8.27 -11.78
C ASP A 21 4.10 -8.64 -13.10
N TRP A 22 2.77 -8.55 -13.14
CA TRP A 22 1.98 -9.04 -14.28
C TRP A 22 2.10 -8.19 -15.54
N ASP A 23 2.70 -7.00 -15.44
CA ASP A 23 3.11 -6.13 -16.56
C ASP A 23 4.62 -6.11 -16.78
N ASP A 24 5.33 -7.15 -16.34
CA ASP A 24 6.79 -7.28 -16.40
C ASP A 24 7.52 -6.16 -15.60
N ALA A 25 6.81 -5.45 -14.72
CA ALA A 25 7.43 -4.47 -13.84
C ALA A 25 8.30 -5.15 -12.77
N PRO A 26 9.48 -4.60 -12.46
CA PRO A 26 10.37 -5.20 -11.47
C PRO A 26 9.77 -5.15 -10.06
N LEU A 27 9.88 -6.26 -9.35
CA LEU A 27 9.55 -6.42 -7.94
C LEU A 27 10.82 -6.71 -7.13
N PHE A 28 10.87 -6.22 -5.88
CA PHE A 28 11.85 -6.63 -4.88
C PHE A 28 11.17 -7.37 -3.74
N LEU A 29 11.77 -8.46 -3.27
CA LEU A 29 11.33 -9.18 -2.09
C LEU A 29 12.01 -8.57 -0.86
N HIS A 30 11.23 -8.03 0.07
CA HIS A 30 11.70 -7.47 1.33
C HIS A 30 10.76 -7.90 2.46
N ASN A 31 11.30 -8.44 3.56
CA ASN A 31 10.53 -8.98 4.69
C ASN A 31 9.37 -9.90 4.24
N ASP A 32 9.69 -10.89 3.40
CA ASP A 32 8.75 -11.89 2.85
C ASP A 32 7.56 -11.29 2.06
N THR A 33 7.68 -10.03 1.60
CA THR A 33 6.68 -9.33 0.80
C THR A 33 7.28 -8.80 -0.48
N TRP A 34 6.61 -9.03 -1.61
CA TRP A 34 6.97 -8.48 -2.90
C TRP A 34 6.51 -7.03 -3.02
N TYR A 35 7.40 -6.10 -3.34
CA TYR A 35 7.08 -4.69 -3.54
C TYR A 35 7.47 -4.23 -4.95
N PRO A 36 6.65 -3.40 -5.61
CA PRO A 36 7.08 -2.70 -6.81
C PRO A 36 8.39 -1.95 -6.61
N ALA A 37 9.33 -2.11 -7.53
CA ALA A 37 10.66 -1.50 -7.41
C ALA A 37 10.60 0.02 -7.20
N TYR A 38 9.61 0.70 -7.80
CA TYR A 38 9.46 2.14 -7.66
C TYR A 38 9.04 2.59 -6.24
N CYS A 39 8.43 1.71 -5.43
CA CYS A 39 7.93 2.07 -4.10
C CYS A 39 8.77 1.54 -2.94
N ILE A 40 9.79 0.70 -3.19
CA ILE A 40 10.59 0.07 -2.13
C ILE A 40 11.22 1.11 -1.16
N ARG A 41 11.66 2.26 -1.69
CA ARG A 41 12.20 3.36 -0.87
C ARG A 41 11.15 3.92 0.09
N GLY A 42 9.93 4.10 -0.40
CA GLY A 42 8.80 4.57 0.41
C GLY A 42 8.40 3.56 1.48
N VAL A 43 8.43 2.25 1.16
CA VAL A 43 8.15 1.17 2.11
C VAL A 43 9.18 1.15 3.25
N VAL A 44 10.48 1.14 2.92
CA VAL A 44 11.55 1.13 3.94
C VAL A 44 11.49 2.40 4.79
N SER A 45 11.29 3.55 4.15
CA SER A 45 11.15 4.84 4.82
C SER A 45 9.95 4.87 5.78
N PHE A 46 8.79 4.36 5.35
CA PHE A 46 7.61 4.21 6.18
C PHE A 46 7.88 3.31 7.39
N GLN A 47 8.47 2.13 7.18
CA GLN A 47 8.78 1.15 8.23
C GLN A 47 9.70 1.72 9.32
N GLN A 48 10.69 2.53 8.93
CA GLN A 48 11.70 3.07 9.83
C GLN A 48 11.26 4.35 10.55
N ASN A 49 10.49 5.22 9.87
CA ASN A 49 10.31 6.60 10.32
C ASN A 49 8.88 6.90 10.81
N PHE A 50 7.89 6.07 10.51
CA PHE A 50 6.51 6.34 10.95
C PHE A 50 6.33 6.24 12.45
N ARG A 51 5.65 7.24 13.02
CA ARG A 51 5.28 7.31 14.44
C ARG A 51 3.77 7.39 14.55
N ALA A 52 3.17 6.28 14.97
CA ALA A 52 1.74 6.21 15.24
C ALA A 52 1.35 7.11 16.42
N GLN A 53 0.14 7.62 16.38
CA GLN A 53 -0.57 8.19 17.52
C GLN A 53 -1.69 7.23 17.92
N ASP A 54 -2.01 7.19 19.21
CA ASP A 54 -3.08 6.33 19.74
C ASP A 54 -4.45 6.59 19.09
N THR A 55 -4.66 7.79 18.56
CA THR A 55 -5.89 8.15 17.85
C THR A 55 -5.90 7.75 16.38
N ASP A 56 -4.81 7.28 15.80
CA ASP A 56 -4.74 6.98 14.37
C ASP A 56 -5.68 5.83 13.98
N ILE A 57 -6.14 5.88 12.73
CA ILE A 57 -6.86 4.81 12.07
C ILE A 57 -6.06 4.41 10.83
N ILE A 58 -5.47 3.22 10.86
CA ILE A 58 -4.67 2.64 9.79
C ILE A 58 -5.53 1.65 9.00
N LEU A 59 -5.79 2.00 7.75
CA LEU A 59 -6.56 1.17 6.82
C LEU A 59 -5.60 0.27 6.03
N THR A 60 -5.76 -1.03 6.18
CA THR A 60 -4.88 -2.02 5.57
C THR A 60 -5.66 -2.94 4.64
N SER A 61 -5.02 -3.37 3.56
CA SER A 61 -5.61 -4.31 2.60
C SER A 61 -4.53 -4.89 1.72
N SER A 62 -4.73 -6.08 1.18
CA SER A 62 -4.02 -6.43 -0.05
C SER A 62 -4.54 -5.57 -1.21
N PRO A 63 -3.73 -5.25 -2.22
CA PRO A 63 -4.19 -4.54 -3.40
C PRO A 63 -5.46 -5.19 -3.98
N LYS A 64 -6.41 -4.35 -4.39
CA LYS A 64 -7.67 -4.75 -5.05
C LYS A 64 -8.68 -5.52 -4.18
N SER A 65 -8.50 -5.49 -2.86
CA SER A 65 -9.46 -6.04 -1.89
C SER A 65 -10.57 -5.07 -1.46
N GLY A 66 -10.69 -3.90 -2.10
CA GLY A 66 -11.73 -2.90 -1.76
C GLY A 66 -11.23 -1.68 -1.00
N THR A 67 -9.93 -1.37 -1.08
CA THR A 67 -9.29 -0.23 -0.38
C THR A 67 -9.99 1.11 -0.63
N THR A 68 -10.39 1.40 -1.88
CA THR A 68 -11.12 2.63 -2.23
C THR A 68 -12.44 2.73 -1.45
N TRP A 69 -13.18 1.63 -1.34
CA TRP A 69 -14.44 1.60 -0.61
C TRP A 69 -14.21 1.77 0.90
N LEU A 70 -13.23 1.06 1.46
CA LEU A 70 -12.85 1.17 2.86
C LEU A 70 -12.41 2.60 3.25
N LYS A 71 -11.61 3.26 2.41
CA LYS A 71 -11.19 4.65 2.60
C LYS A 71 -12.39 5.59 2.65
N ALA A 72 -13.30 5.52 1.66
CA ALA A 72 -14.46 6.39 1.59
C ALA A 72 -15.43 6.18 2.77
N LEU A 73 -15.69 4.93 3.15
CA LEU A 73 -16.54 4.60 4.28
C LEU A 73 -15.95 5.09 5.60
N THR A 74 -14.67 4.81 5.86
CA THR A 74 -14.00 5.23 7.10
C THR A 74 -14.00 6.75 7.20
N PHE A 75 -13.63 7.45 6.11
CA PHE A 75 -13.66 8.91 6.06
C PHE A 75 -15.05 9.46 6.36
N SER A 76 -16.10 8.89 5.77
CA SER A 76 -17.48 9.31 6.00
C SER A 76 -17.90 9.10 7.45
N VAL A 77 -17.56 7.96 8.06
CA VAL A 77 -17.92 7.65 9.45
C VAL A 77 -17.23 8.60 10.43
N VAL A 78 -15.92 8.84 10.26
CA VAL A 78 -15.13 9.69 11.14
C VAL A 78 -15.56 11.15 11.05
N ASN A 79 -15.96 11.63 9.86
CA ASN A 79 -16.30 13.02 9.63
C ASN A 79 -17.81 13.31 9.59
N ARG A 80 -18.67 12.33 9.93
CA ARG A 80 -20.13 12.47 9.85
C ARG A 80 -20.70 13.64 10.66
N ASP A 81 -20.04 13.99 11.75
CA ASP A 81 -20.43 15.07 12.65
C ASP A 81 -19.71 16.40 12.32
N ARG A 82 -18.77 16.38 11.38
CA ARG A 82 -17.96 17.54 10.94
C ARG A 82 -18.41 18.11 9.60
N CYS A 83 -18.94 17.26 8.73
CA CYS A 83 -19.33 17.61 7.38
C CYS A 83 -20.64 16.92 7.02
N SER A 84 -21.59 17.66 6.45
CA SER A 84 -22.77 17.02 5.86
C SER A 84 -22.38 16.18 4.64
N LEU A 85 -23.20 15.19 4.28
CA LEU A 85 -22.91 14.34 3.09
C LEU A 85 -22.77 15.15 1.79
N LYS A 86 -23.48 16.28 1.68
CA LYS A 86 -23.48 17.14 0.48
C LYS A 86 -22.24 18.05 0.39
N GLU A 87 -21.60 18.30 1.52
CA GLU A 87 -20.41 19.16 1.65
C GLU A 87 -19.15 18.32 1.94
N SER A 88 -19.27 17.00 1.85
CA SER A 88 -18.17 16.09 2.13
C SER A 88 -17.02 16.33 1.16
N PRO A 89 -15.77 16.43 1.67
CA PRO A 89 -14.58 16.50 0.82
C PRO A 89 -14.45 15.33 -0.16
N LEU A 90 -15.12 14.20 0.08
CA LEU A 90 -15.17 13.06 -0.86
C LEU A 90 -15.75 13.41 -2.24
N ILE A 91 -16.49 14.51 -2.36
CA ILE A 91 -17.11 14.96 -3.62
C ILE A 91 -16.13 15.81 -4.43
N THR A 92 -15.25 16.56 -3.77
CA THR A 92 -14.42 17.60 -4.40
C THR A 92 -12.93 17.25 -4.42
N THR A 93 -12.48 16.38 -3.52
CA THR A 93 -11.07 16.03 -3.34
C THR A 93 -10.82 14.56 -3.67
N PRO A 94 -9.74 14.24 -4.41
CA PRO A 94 -9.34 12.86 -4.64
C PRO A 94 -9.17 12.07 -3.33
N LEU A 95 -9.75 10.87 -3.27
CA LEU A 95 -9.76 10.06 -2.04
C LEU A 95 -8.36 9.74 -1.49
N HIS A 96 -7.38 9.59 -2.37
CA HIS A 96 -5.99 9.31 -2.00
C HIS A 96 -5.28 10.53 -1.39
N GLU A 97 -5.82 11.74 -1.54
CA GLU A 97 -5.35 12.92 -0.81
C GLU A 97 -5.97 13.00 0.59
N LEU A 98 -7.24 12.60 0.71
CA LEU A 98 -7.95 12.58 2.00
C LEU A 98 -7.50 11.45 2.92
N VAL A 99 -7.17 10.29 2.34
CA VAL A 99 -6.69 9.10 3.06
C VAL A 99 -5.48 8.56 2.30
N PRO A 100 -4.28 9.12 2.53
CA PRO A 100 -3.09 8.79 1.76
C PRO A 100 -2.52 7.41 2.09
N PHE A 101 -1.84 6.82 1.12
CA PHE A 101 -0.95 5.68 1.35
C PHE A 101 0.35 6.15 1.99
N LEU A 102 0.71 5.54 3.11
CA LEU A 102 1.92 5.84 3.84
C LEU A 102 3.15 5.62 2.96
N GLU A 103 3.27 4.45 2.36
CA GLU A 103 4.42 4.08 1.53
C GLU A 103 4.53 4.89 0.24
N ASN A 104 3.41 5.22 -0.43
CA ASN A 104 3.42 5.76 -1.80
C ASN A 104 3.15 7.27 -1.85
N ASP A 105 2.17 7.75 -1.10
CA ASP A 105 1.71 9.14 -1.22
C ASP A 105 2.52 10.09 -0.32
N LEU A 106 3.15 9.53 0.73
CA LEU A 106 3.89 10.27 1.76
C LEU A 106 5.38 9.89 1.80
N TYR A 107 5.71 8.67 2.24
CA TYR A 107 7.10 8.29 2.54
C TYR A 107 7.98 8.04 1.32
N LEU A 108 7.39 7.82 0.14
CA LEU A 108 8.12 7.81 -1.13
C LEU A 108 8.64 9.21 -1.50
N LYS A 109 7.91 10.27 -1.13
CA LYS A 109 8.24 11.67 -1.48
C LYS A 109 9.20 12.31 -0.47
N SER A 110 9.11 11.93 0.81
CA SER A 110 9.95 12.46 1.89
C SER A 110 10.16 11.41 2.96
N GLN A 111 11.35 11.35 3.56
CA GLN A 111 11.61 10.49 4.72
C GLN A 111 10.89 10.98 6.00
N ASN A 112 10.56 12.27 6.05
CA ASN A 112 9.81 12.90 7.13
C ASN A 112 8.66 13.71 6.51
N PRO A 113 7.59 13.06 6.01
CA PRO A 113 6.45 13.76 5.45
C PRO A 113 5.72 14.54 6.54
N ASN A 114 5.09 15.66 6.16
CA ASN A 114 4.19 16.35 7.06
C ASN A 114 2.93 15.50 7.30
N LEU A 115 2.63 15.20 8.56
CA LEU A 115 1.47 14.39 8.98
C LEU A 115 0.44 15.22 9.74
N ASP A 116 0.35 16.53 9.44
CA ASP A 116 -0.63 17.48 10.01
C ASP A 116 -2.04 17.26 9.43
N PHE A 117 -2.54 16.04 9.61
CA PHE A 117 -3.93 15.67 9.32
C PHE A 117 -4.79 15.88 10.58
N PRO A 118 -6.05 16.31 10.45
CA PRO A 118 -6.95 16.44 11.59
C PRO A 118 -7.11 15.10 12.34
N PRO A 119 -7.00 15.07 13.68
CA PRO A 119 -7.21 13.85 14.44
C PRO A 119 -8.69 13.43 14.43
N PRO A 120 -9.01 12.11 14.45
CA PRO A 120 -8.06 11.01 14.26
C PRO A 120 -7.54 10.99 12.82
N ARG A 121 -6.23 10.79 12.63
CA ARG A 121 -5.64 10.71 11.28
C ARG A 121 -6.08 9.40 10.64
N ILE A 122 -6.58 9.48 9.41
CA ILE A 122 -6.98 8.31 8.62
C ILE A 122 -5.89 8.09 7.57
N LEU A 123 -5.15 6.99 7.70
CA LEU A 123 -3.99 6.67 6.86
C LEU A 123 -4.17 5.26 6.30
N SER A 124 -3.43 4.93 5.25
CA SER A 124 -3.57 3.61 4.62
C SER A 124 -2.25 3.00 4.19
N CYS A 125 -2.19 1.67 4.07
CA CYS A 125 -1.06 0.95 3.50
C CYS A 125 -1.47 -0.42 2.95
N HIS A 126 -0.59 -1.01 2.15
CA HIS A 126 -0.65 -2.40 1.69
C HIS A 126 0.41 -3.28 2.38
N THR A 127 0.93 -2.82 3.53
CA THR A 127 1.97 -3.53 4.29
C THR A 127 1.34 -4.70 5.06
N HIS A 128 2.01 -5.85 5.13
CA HIS A 128 1.58 -6.99 5.95
C HIS A 128 1.76 -6.67 7.44
N TYR A 129 0.96 -7.28 8.33
CA TYR A 129 0.95 -6.90 9.75
C TYR A 129 2.33 -7.04 10.41
N THR A 130 3.06 -8.11 10.08
CA THR A 130 4.42 -8.38 10.58
C THR A 130 5.46 -7.35 10.14
N SER A 131 5.18 -6.65 9.04
CA SER A 131 6.04 -5.64 8.42
C SER A 131 5.61 -4.21 8.74
N LEU A 132 4.58 -4.02 9.58
CA LEU A 132 4.19 -2.69 10.06
C LEU A 132 5.25 -2.10 11.00
N PRO A 133 5.43 -0.77 11.00
CA PRO A 133 6.24 -0.08 12.00
C PRO A 133 5.90 -0.53 13.42
N GLN A 134 6.93 -0.74 14.23
CA GLN A 134 6.75 -1.11 15.64
C GLN A 134 5.89 -0.08 16.40
N SER A 135 5.99 1.20 16.03
CA SER A 135 5.15 2.27 16.60
C SER A 135 3.65 2.03 16.41
N ILE A 136 3.21 1.43 15.30
CA ILE A 136 1.81 1.04 15.09
C ILE A 136 1.45 -0.11 16.04
N ARG A 137 2.30 -1.13 16.10
CA ARG A 137 2.06 -2.35 16.89
C ARG A 137 2.02 -2.11 18.40
N ASP A 138 2.78 -1.13 18.87
CA ASP A 138 2.87 -0.78 20.30
C ASP A 138 1.88 0.32 20.73
N SER A 139 1.19 0.96 19.78
CA SER A 139 0.21 2.03 20.05
C SER A 139 -1.20 1.49 20.24
N ASN A 140 -2.10 2.34 20.74
CA ASN A 140 -3.54 2.08 20.77
C ASN A 140 -4.27 2.46 19.48
N CYS A 141 -3.54 2.71 18.38
CA CYS A 141 -4.16 3.04 17.11
C CYS A 141 -5.04 1.89 16.61
N LYS A 142 -6.02 2.21 15.78
CA LYS A 142 -6.96 1.24 15.23
C LYS A 142 -6.47 0.77 13.86
N ILE A 143 -6.38 -0.53 13.68
CA ILE A 143 -6.12 -1.14 12.36
C ILE A 143 -7.44 -1.68 11.83
N VAL A 144 -7.80 -1.31 10.60
CA VAL A 144 -8.96 -1.87 9.89
C VAL A 144 -8.47 -2.54 8.61
N TYR A 145 -8.50 -3.87 8.61
CA TYR A 145 -8.12 -4.68 7.45
C TYR A 145 -9.35 -5.07 6.62
N ILE A 146 -9.25 -4.96 5.29
CA ILE A 146 -10.24 -5.54 4.37
C ILE A 146 -9.59 -6.58 3.46
N CYS A 147 -10.19 -7.76 3.44
CA CYS A 147 -9.85 -8.86 2.54
C CYS A 147 -10.95 -9.10 1.51
N ARG A 148 -10.59 -9.76 0.42
CA ARG A 148 -11.50 -10.19 -0.65
C ARG A 148 -11.18 -11.64 -1.02
N ASN A 149 -12.17 -12.36 -1.56
CA ASN A 149 -11.92 -13.66 -2.17
C ASN A 149 -10.72 -13.56 -3.15
N PRO A 150 -9.67 -14.39 -3.00
CA PRO A 150 -8.48 -14.34 -3.84
C PRO A 150 -8.79 -14.49 -5.34
N LEU A 151 -9.82 -15.27 -5.70
CA LEU A 151 -10.24 -15.46 -7.10
C LEU A 151 -10.75 -14.15 -7.71
N ASP A 152 -11.55 -13.39 -6.95
CA ASP A 152 -12.02 -12.07 -7.38
C ASP A 152 -10.90 -11.03 -7.39
N GLN A 153 -9.94 -11.16 -6.46
CA GLN A 153 -8.77 -10.29 -6.40
C GLN A 153 -7.92 -10.44 -7.67
N VAL A 154 -7.71 -11.68 -8.15
CA VAL A 154 -6.97 -11.94 -9.40
C VAL A 154 -7.60 -11.23 -10.59
N VAL A 155 -8.91 -11.41 -10.78
CA VAL A 155 -9.64 -10.77 -11.89
C VAL A 155 -9.53 -9.24 -11.78
N SER A 156 -9.71 -8.69 -10.59
CA SER A 156 -9.61 -7.24 -10.37
C SER A 156 -8.19 -6.70 -10.59
N TYR A 157 -7.16 -7.43 -10.19
CA TYR A 157 -5.76 -7.04 -10.38
C TYR A 157 -5.35 -7.13 -11.85
N PHE A 158 -5.78 -8.18 -12.56
CA PHE A 158 -5.56 -8.34 -14.00
C PHE A 158 -6.08 -7.14 -14.80
N HIS A 159 -7.35 -6.76 -14.59
CA HIS A 159 -7.94 -5.61 -15.27
C HIS A 159 -7.28 -4.28 -14.87
N PHE A 160 -6.88 -4.14 -13.60
CA PHE A 160 -6.18 -2.95 -13.13
C PHE A 160 -4.82 -2.79 -13.79
N ILE A 161 -4.02 -3.86 -13.83
CA ILE A 161 -2.71 -3.85 -14.47
C ILE A 161 -2.84 -3.61 -15.97
N ARG A 162 -3.81 -4.26 -16.64
CA ARG A 162 -4.10 -4.01 -18.06
C ARG A 162 -4.44 -2.55 -18.34
N SER A 163 -5.23 -1.92 -17.48
CA SER A 163 -5.56 -0.49 -17.60
C SER A 163 -4.33 0.40 -17.35
N ARG A 164 -3.49 0.08 -16.35
CA ARG A 164 -2.28 0.84 -16.02
C ARG A 164 -1.21 0.71 -17.10
N ALA A 165 -1.11 -0.45 -17.72
CA ALA A 165 -0.18 -0.74 -18.82
C ALA A 165 -0.69 -0.24 -20.17
N SER A 166 -1.85 0.42 -20.24
CA SER A 166 -2.36 1.02 -21.48
C SER A 166 -1.40 2.11 -21.97
N GLY A 167 -0.58 1.79 -22.97
CA GLY A 167 0.50 2.64 -23.49
C GLY A 167 1.91 2.19 -23.12
N SER A 168 2.06 1.09 -22.37
CA SER A 168 3.33 0.42 -22.11
C SER A 168 3.76 -0.43 -23.31
N THR A 169 5.07 -0.50 -23.56
CA THR A 169 5.66 -1.43 -24.52
C THR A 169 5.93 -2.82 -23.92
N ARG A 170 5.75 -2.99 -22.60
CA ARG A 170 5.95 -4.27 -21.93
C ARG A 170 4.79 -5.23 -22.21
N PRO A 171 5.08 -6.51 -22.47
CA PRO A 171 4.03 -7.50 -22.65
C PRO A 171 3.25 -7.68 -21.35
N LEU A 172 1.92 -7.74 -21.45
CA LEU A 172 1.07 -8.19 -20.36
C LEU A 172 1.07 -9.72 -20.33
N LEU A 173 1.16 -10.29 -19.13
CA LEU A 173 1.00 -11.73 -18.96
C LEU A 173 -0.42 -12.17 -19.34
N SER A 174 -0.54 -13.42 -19.79
CA SER A 174 -1.84 -14.08 -19.96
C SER A 174 -2.56 -14.23 -18.62
N THR A 175 -3.88 -14.46 -18.64
CA THR A 175 -4.65 -14.65 -17.42
C THR A 175 -4.19 -15.89 -16.65
N GLU A 176 -3.77 -16.94 -17.36
CA GLU A 176 -3.22 -18.18 -16.80
C GLU A 176 -1.89 -17.93 -16.08
N GLU A 177 -0.96 -17.19 -16.71
CA GLU A 177 0.31 -16.83 -16.08
C GLU A 177 0.11 -15.92 -14.87
N CYS A 178 -0.84 -14.99 -14.94
CA CYS A 178 -1.22 -14.15 -13.80
C CYS A 178 -1.73 -14.99 -12.62
N PHE A 179 -2.58 -15.98 -12.90
CA PHE A 179 -3.11 -16.89 -11.90
C PHE A 179 -2.00 -17.75 -11.26
N GLU A 180 -1.11 -18.32 -12.08
CA GLU A 180 0.06 -19.08 -11.59
C GLU A 180 0.98 -18.21 -10.71
N ASN A 181 1.24 -16.97 -11.10
CA ASN A 181 2.02 -16.04 -10.30
C ASN A 181 1.34 -15.70 -8.96
N MET A 182 0.01 -15.53 -8.95
CA MET A 182 -0.75 -15.37 -7.71
C MET A 182 -0.61 -16.60 -6.81
N CYS A 183 -0.73 -17.82 -7.36
CA CYS A 183 -0.57 -19.07 -6.61
C CYS A 183 0.86 -19.25 -6.05
N ARG A 184 1.88 -18.71 -6.74
CA ARG A 184 3.26 -18.65 -6.26
C ARG A 184 3.52 -17.50 -5.29
N GLY A 185 2.56 -16.59 -5.15
CA GLY A 185 2.68 -15.43 -4.27
C GLY A 185 3.45 -14.25 -4.88
N VAL A 186 3.84 -14.34 -6.14
CA VAL A 186 4.68 -13.36 -6.85
C VAL A 186 3.76 -12.32 -7.51
N GLN A 187 3.38 -11.32 -6.74
CA GLN A 187 2.61 -10.16 -7.19
C GLN A 187 2.92 -8.96 -6.31
N SER A 188 2.61 -7.74 -6.73
CA SER A 188 2.70 -6.57 -5.85
C SER A 188 1.96 -6.78 -4.51
N HIS A 189 2.68 -6.58 -3.42
CA HIS A 189 2.28 -6.85 -2.03
C HIS A 189 1.87 -8.30 -1.73
N GLY A 190 2.29 -9.25 -2.57
CA GLY A 190 2.14 -10.69 -2.36
C GLY A 190 3.20 -11.25 -1.40
N PRO A 191 3.01 -12.49 -0.91
CA PRO A 191 1.85 -13.35 -1.17
C PRO A 191 0.58 -12.90 -0.43
N PHE A 192 -0.58 -13.08 -1.04
CA PHE A 192 -1.85 -12.60 -0.46
C PHE A 192 -2.22 -13.33 0.84
N TRP A 193 -1.86 -14.61 0.98
CA TRP A 193 -2.16 -15.39 2.19
C TRP A 193 -1.39 -14.90 3.41
N ASN A 194 -0.14 -14.43 3.25
CA ASN A 194 0.59 -13.81 4.36
C ASN A 194 -0.12 -12.54 4.81
N SER A 195 -0.60 -11.71 3.88
CA SER A 195 -1.40 -10.54 4.23
C SER A 195 -2.64 -10.96 5.03
N MET A 196 -3.44 -11.91 4.53
CA MET A 196 -4.69 -12.32 5.18
C MET A 196 -4.51 -13.02 6.54
N LEU A 197 -3.48 -13.84 6.69
CA LEU A 197 -3.23 -14.61 7.92
C LEU A 197 -2.53 -13.78 9.01
N SER A 198 -1.92 -12.66 8.64
CA SER A 198 -1.17 -11.81 9.58
C SER A 198 -2.04 -10.81 10.34
N TYR A 199 -3.20 -10.45 9.80
CA TYR A 199 -4.18 -9.51 10.38
C TYR A 199 -5.33 -10.27 11.05
#